data_AF-A0A496RWL5-F1
#
_entry.id   AF-A0A496RWL5-F1
#
_cell.length_a   1.000
_cell.length_b   1.000
_cell.length_c   1.000
_cell.angle_alpha   90.00
_cell.angle_beta   90.00
_cell.angle_gamma   90.00
#
_symmetry.space_group_name_H-M   'P 1'
#
loop_
_entity.id
_entity.type
_entity.pdbx_description
1 polymer ?
#
loop_
_entity_poly.entity_id
_entity_poly.type
_entity_poly.pdbx_seq_one_letter_code
_entity_poly.pdbx_strand_id
1 'polypeptide(L)'
;MAKDRVKQSNNNNNNNKTKGGETMEKRIDWGKLVDNVKEGKGTGGRVQSGLRQHIKEILAEVPEGAREKLQGQPIGVWAQVLKAVLIERYPEVHGNDRNLYNKIRVNISSWTTHFDYDKDSKTVRYLKW
;
A
#
# COMPACT_ATOMS: atom_id res chain seq x y z
N MET A 1 14.00 23.72 -61.19
CA MET A 1 14.03 24.15 -59.78
C MET A 1 13.99 22.94 -58.85
N ALA A 2 14.23 23.18 -57.56
CA ALA A 2 14.31 22.31 -56.37
C ALA A 2 13.85 20.82 -56.39
N LYS A 3 14.45 20.06 -55.45
CA LYS A 3 14.11 18.68 -55.07
C LYS A 3 13.30 18.67 -53.77
N ASP A 4 12.31 17.79 -53.67
CA ASP A 4 11.75 17.23 -52.42
C ASP A 4 11.46 15.74 -52.71
N ARG A 5 11.88 14.70 -51.97
CA ARG A 5 12.39 14.51 -50.59
C ARG A 5 11.30 14.60 -49.51
N VAL A 6 10.73 13.46 -49.12
CA VAL A 6 10.83 12.84 -47.77
C VAL A 6 9.84 11.65 -47.61
N LYS A 7 10.27 10.63 -46.86
CA LYS A 7 9.45 9.47 -46.43
C LYS A 7 8.44 9.90 -45.35
N GLN A 8 7.33 9.16 -45.18
CA GLN A 8 7.14 8.40 -43.93
C GLN A 8 5.99 7.38 -43.99
N SER A 9 6.22 6.27 -43.29
CA SER A 9 5.22 5.24 -42.99
C SER A 9 4.36 5.67 -41.81
N ASN A 10 3.10 5.23 -41.76
CA ASN A 10 2.41 5.05 -40.49
C ASN A 10 1.35 3.95 -40.59
N ASN A 11 1.76 2.74 -40.21
CA ASN A 11 0.86 1.61 -39.99
C ASN A 11 0.37 1.68 -38.54
N ASN A 12 -0.92 1.94 -38.31
CA ASN A 12 -1.48 1.93 -36.96
C ASN A 12 -2.82 1.20 -36.94
N ASN A 13 -2.74 -0.10 -36.68
CA ASN A 13 -3.87 -1.01 -36.55
C ASN A 13 -4.58 -0.75 -35.22
N ASN A 14 -5.80 -0.21 -35.26
CA ASN A 14 -6.53 0.17 -34.07
C ASN A 14 -8.00 -0.26 -34.17
N ASN A 15 -8.37 -1.38 -33.54
CA ASN A 15 -9.62 -1.53 -32.79
C ASN A 15 -9.75 -2.91 -32.11
N ASN A 16 -9.30 -2.94 -30.86
CA ASN A 16 -10.08 -3.34 -29.69
C ASN A 16 -11.43 -4.09 -29.92
N LYS A 17 -11.55 -5.35 -29.46
CA LYS A 17 -12.82 -5.85 -28.86
C LYS A 17 -12.67 -7.08 -27.95
N THR A 18 -12.74 -6.81 -26.64
CA THR A 18 -13.48 -7.58 -25.61
C THR A 18 -13.47 -9.12 -25.63
N LYS A 19 -12.65 -9.69 -24.76
CA LYS A 19 -13.02 -10.76 -23.79
C LYS A 19 -12.43 -10.31 -22.44
N GLY A 20 -12.93 -10.66 -21.26
CA GLY A 20 -14.13 -11.39 -20.84
C GLY A 20 -14.26 -11.15 -19.33
N GLY A 21 -15.42 -11.40 -18.72
CA GLY A 21 -15.60 -11.09 -17.31
C GLY A 21 -14.79 -12.01 -16.39
N GLU A 22 -14.13 -11.42 -15.39
CA GLU A 22 -13.70 -12.12 -14.17
C GLU A 22 -13.68 -11.09 -13.03
N THR A 23 -14.61 -11.23 -12.08
CA THR A 23 -14.51 -10.58 -10.77
C THR A 23 -13.39 -11.22 -9.99
N MET A 24 -12.15 -10.82 -10.30
CA MET A 24 -11.00 -11.17 -9.50
C MET A 24 -11.21 -10.59 -8.10
N GLU A 25 -11.36 -11.45 -7.10
CA GLU A 25 -11.01 -11.09 -5.72
C GLU A 25 -9.61 -10.50 -5.79
N LYS A 26 -9.47 -9.19 -5.52
CA LYS A 26 -8.16 -8.56 -5.32
C LYS A 26 -7.59 -9.06 -4.00
N ARG A 27 -7.11 -10.31 -4.00
CA ARG A 27 -6.32 -10.88 -2.93
C ARG A 27 -5.02 -10.09 -2.87
N ILE A 28 -4.95 -9.20 -1.89
CA ILE A 28 -3.79 -8.35 -1.62
C ILE A 28 -2.58 -9.28 -1.48
N ASP A 29 -1.61 -9.15 -2.39
CA ASP A 29 -0.40 -9.97 -2.38
C ASP A 29 0.59 -9.38 -1.38
N TRP A 30 0.40 -9.78 -0.12
CA TRP A 30 1.22 -9.39 1.01
C TRP A 30 2.72 -9.65 0.82
N GLY A 31 3.10 -10.63 -0.02
CA GLY A 31 4.50 -10.88 -0.37
C GLY A 31 5.04 -9.78 -1.28
N LYS A 32 4.37 -9.54 -2.42
CA LYS A 32 4.78 -8.50 -3.39
C LYS A 32 4.76 -7.09 -2.79
N LEU A 33 3.87 -6.80 -1.84
CA LEU A 33 3.84 -5.52 -1.13
C LEU A 33 5.14 -5.22 -0.38
N VAL A 34 5.80 -6.22 0.20
CA VAL A 34 7.08 -6.05 0.91
C VAL A 34 8.21 -5.74 -0.06
N ASP A 35 8.23 -6.40 -1.23
CA ASP A 35 9.25 -6.17 -2.26
C ASP A 35 9.06 -4.83 -3.01
N ASN A 36 7.81 -4.47 -3.31
CA ASN A 36 7.46 -3.26 -4.07
C ASN A 36 7.64 -1.94 -3.28
N VAL A 37 7.82 -1.99 -1.95
CA VAL A 37 8.11 -0.80 -1.12
C VAL A 37 9.43 -0.10 -1.49
N LYS A 38 10.29 -0.74 -2.30
CA LYS A 38 11.46 -0.09 -2.93
C LYS A 38 11.12 0.99 -3.98
N GLU A 39 9.91 0.99 -4.57
CA GLU A 39 9.57 1.84 -5.73
C GLU A 39 8.24 2.60 -5.55
N GLY A 40 8.24 3.69 -4.75
CA GLY A 40 7.00 4.33 -4.30
C GLY A 40 6.42 5.48 -5.17
N LYS A 41 5.12 5.42 -5.48
CA LYS A 41 4.21 6.52 -5.94
C LYS A 41 2.74 6.23 -5.54
N GLY A 42 1.86 7.23 -5.33
CA GLY A 42 0.37 7.02 -5.39
C GLY A 42 -0.55 7.90 -4.52
N THR A 43 -1.71 8.36 -5.07
CA THR A 43 -2.60 9.47 -4.58
C THR A 43 -4.05 9.43 -5.17
N GLY A 44 -5.18 9.92 -4.58
CA GLY A 44 -5.50 10.45 -3.23
C GLY A 44 -6.73 11.42 -3.09
N GLY A 45 -7.67 11.19 -2.15
CA GLY A 45 -8.90 11.93 -1.77
C GLY A 45 -9.85 11.27 -0.71
N ARG A 46 -10.13 11.91 0.45
CA ARG A 46 -10.80 11.34 1.66
C ARG A 46 -12.19 10.64 1.55
N VAL A 47 -12.29 9.47 2.20
CA VAL A 47 -13.45 9.00 3.03
C VAL A 47 -13.00 9.03 4.51
N GLN A 48 -13.75 9.66 5.43
CA GLN A 48 -13.24 9.94 6.78
C GLN A 48 -13.46 8.82 7.82
N SER A 49 -13.19 7.56 7.45
CA SER A 49 -12.90 6.50 8.42
C SER A 49 -11.52 6.77 9.04
N GLY A 50 -11.45 6.83 10.38
CA GLY A 50 -10.24 7.21 11.09
C GLY A 50 -9.08 6.23 10.83
N LEU A 51 -7.84 6.72 10.77
CA LEU A 51 -6.64 5.90 10.48
C LEU A 51 -6.56 4.62 11.34
N ARG A 52 -6.92 4.71 12.63
CA ARG A 52 -6.98 3.56 13.55
C ARG A 52 -7.96 2.47 13.09
N GLN A 53 -9.11 2.85 12.53
CA GLN A 53 -10.13 1.91 12.06
C GLN A 53 -9.64 1.14 10.83
N HIS A 54 -9.10 1.85 9.84
CA HIS A 54 -8.49 1.21 8.66
C HIS A 54 -7.31 0.28 9.04
N ILE A 55 -6.49 0.66 10.04
CA ILE A 55 -5.43 -0.21 10.55
C ILE A 55 -6.01 -1.51 11.13
N LYS A 56 -7.14 -1.48 11.86
CA LYS A 56 -7.79 -2.71 12.36
C LYS A 56 -8.28 -3.61 11.23
N GLU A 57 -8.99 -3.03 10.25
CA GLU A 57 -9.55 -3.76 9.12
C GLU A 57 -8.44 -4.49 8.34
N ILE A 58 -7.34 -3.79 8.08
CA ILE A 58 -6.14 -4.35 7.46
C ILE A 58 -5.54 -5.47 8.32
N LEU A 59 -5.35 -5.26 9.63
CA LEU A 59 -4.71 -6.24 10.50
C LEU A 59 -5.57 -7.48 10.79
N ALA A 60 -6.89 -7.39 10.69
CA ALA A 60 -7.78 -8.55 10.78
C ALA A 60 -7.58 -9.54 9.61
N GLU A 61 -7.19 -9.03 8.44
CA GLU A 61 -7.05 -9.80 7.19
C GLU A 61 -5.59 -10.21 6.88
N VAL A 62 -4.62 -9.84 7.71
CA VAL A 62 -3.23 -10.31 7.56
C VAL A 62 -3.19 -11.84 7.74
N PRO A 63 -2.65 -12.62 6.78
CA PRO A 63 -2.49 -14.06 6.91
C PRO A 63 -1.40 -14.42 7.93
N GLU A 64 -1.54 -15.55 8.61
CA GLU A 64 -0.68 -15.95 9.75
C GLU A 64 0.83 -15.89 9.46
N GLY A 65 1.29 -16.47 8.35
CA GLY A 65 2.71 -16.41 7.95
C GLY A 65 3.24 -15.01 7.57
N ALA A 66 2.37 -13.99 7.48
CA ALA A 66 2.76 -12.58 7.42
C ALA A 66 2.69 -11.90 8.81
N ARG A 67 1.80 -12.35 9.71
CA ARG A 67 1.76 -11.92 11.12
C ARG A 67 3.09 -12.20 11.80
N GLU A 68 3.56 -13.44 11.71
CA GLU A 68 4.85 -13.88 12.29
C GLU A 68 6.01 -13.01 11.83
N LYS A 69 6.08 -12.71 10.53
CA LYS A 69 7.14 -11.88 9.94
C LYS A 69 7.08 -10.42 10.36
N LEU A 70 5.90 -9.92 10.72
CA LEU A 70 5.68 -8.56 11.22
C LEU A 70 5.95 -8.43 12.73
N GLN A 71 5.63 -9.46 13.53
CA GLN A 71 5.89 -9.42 14.97
C GLN A 71 7.38 -9.21 15.25
N GLY A 72 7.69 -8.28 16.15
CA GLY A 72 9.08 -7.93 16.50
C GLY A 72 9.82 -7.10 15.45
N GLN A 73 9.21 -6.72 14.33
CA GLN A 73 9.84 -5.81 13.37
C GLN A 73 9.95 -4.38 13.92
N PRO A 74 10.95 -3.58 13.47
CA PRO A 74 11.04 -2.18 13.83
C PRO A 74 9.79 -1.38 13.46
N ILE A 75 9.45 -0.36 14.26
CA ILE A 75 8.31 0.54 14.00
C ILE A 75 8.33 1.19 12.61
N GLY A 76 9.52 1.37 12.01
CA GLY A 76 9.67 1.87 10.65
C GLY A 76 9.14 0.89 9.58
N VAL A 77 9.41 -0.41 9.74
CA VAL A 77 8.93 -1.47 8.85
C VAL A 77 7.41 -1.59 8.97
N TRP A 78 6.88 -1.65 10.20
CA TRP A 78 5.44 -1.64 10.45
C TRP A 78 4.73 -0.45 9.78
N ALA A 79 5.29 0.75 9.92
CA ALA A 79 4.70 1.94 9.32
C ALA A 79 4.84 2.00 7.79
N GLN A 80 5.85 1.35 7.20
CA GLN A 80 5.95 1.16 5.74
C GLN A 80 4.91 0.17 5.22
N VAL A 81 4.80 -1.02 5.84
CA VAL A 81 3.84 -2.06 5.42
C VAL A 81 2.40 -1.57 5.56
N LEU A 82 2.04 -1.01 6.74
CA LEU A 82 0.71 -0.43 6.94
C LEU A 82 0.45 0.71 5.95
N LYS A 83 1.42 1.59 5.67
CA LYS A 83 1.26 2.66 4.68
C LYS A 83 0.96 2.10 3.29
N ALA A 84 1.71 1.09 2.85
CA ALA A 84 1.54 0.50 1.53
C ALA A 84 0.13 -0.11 1.39
N VAL A 85 -0.30 -0.92 2.36
CA VAL A 85 -1.62 -1.56 2.33
C VAL A 85 -2.76 -0.53 2.49
N LEU A 86 -2.58 0.50 3.32
CA LEU A 86 -3.55 1.61 3.46
C LEU A 86 -3.74 2.38 2.15
N ILE A 87 -2.67 2.60 1.39
CA ILE A 87 -2.73 3.28 0.09
C ILE A 87 -3.29 2.36 -0.99
N GLU A 88 -3.01 1.06 -0.98
CA GLU A 88 -3.58 0.12 -1.97
C GLU A 88 -5.08 -0.09 -1.75
N ARG A 89 -5.51 -0.21 -0.49
CA ARG A 89 -6.89 -0.55 -0.11
C ARG A 89 -7.82 0.65 -0.03
N TYR A 90 -7.29 1.81 0.35
CA TYR A 90 -8.02 3.08 0.43
C TYR A 90 -7.22 4.19 -0.29
N PRO A 91 -6.94 4.04 -1.60
CA PRO A 91 -6.10 4.97 -2.36
C PRO A 91 -6.67 6.38 -2.35
N GLU A 92 -8.00 6.48 -2.34
CA GLU A 92 -8.71 7.71 -2.05
C GLU A 92 -8.39 8.17 -0.61
N VAL A 93 -8.70 7.46 0.48
CA VAL A 93 -8.43 8.04 1.82
C VAL A 93 -6.98 8.48 2.05
N HIS A 94 -6.02 7.64 1.64
CA HIS A 94 -4.65 7.67 2.18
C HIS A 94 -3.57 8.05 1.18
N GLY A 95 -3.78 7.91 -0.14
CA GLY A 95 -2.71 8.11 -1.12
C GLY A 95 -2.05 9.50 -1.06
N ASN A 96 -2.84 10.57 -1.00
CA ASN A 96 -2.32 11.95 -0.98
C ASN A 96 -1.69 12.35 0.37
N ASP A 97 -1.79 11.52 1.40
CA ASP A 97 -1.35 11.88 2.75
C ASP A 97 0.17 11.72 2.89
N ARG A 98 0.90 12.78 2.51
CA ARG A 98 2.36 12.88 2.66
C ARG A 98 2.84 12.61 4.09
N ASN A 99 2.00 12.82 5.10
CA ASN A 99 2.33 12.61 6.51
C ASN A 99 1.83 11.25 7.06
N LEU A 100 1.25 10.39 6.23
CA LEU A 100 0.65 9.11 6.63
C LEU A 100 1.63 8.20 7.38
N TYR A 101 2.88 8.13 6.93
CA TYR A 101 3.92 7.34 7.59
C TYR A 101 4.12 7.76 9.06
N ASN A 102 4.26 9.07 9.32
CA ASN A 102 4.40 9.57 10.69
C ASN A 102 3.11 9.41 11.49
N LYS A 103 1.94 9.63 10.87
CA LYS A 103 0.65 9.38 11.51
C LYS A 103 0.52 7.92 11.96
N ILE A 104 0.94 6.96 11.14
CA ILE A 104 0.97 5.53 11.50
C ILE A 104 1.96 5.31 12.66
N ARG A 105 3.19 5.81 12.59
CA ARG A 105 4.18 5.67 13.67
C ARG A 105 3.66 6.22 15.01
N VAL A 106 3.10 7.42 15.01
CA VAL A 106 2.49 8.04 16.21
C VAL A 106 1.32 7.20 16.70
N ASN A 107 0.50 6.62 15.80
CA ASN A 107 -0.57 5.72 16.21
C ASN A 107 -0.02 4.43 16.85
N ILE A 108 0.96 3.76 16.25
CA ILE A 108 1.59 2.56 16.82
C ILE A 108 2.15 2.87 18.23
N SER A 109 2.97 3.92 18.36
CA SER A 109 3.65 4.22 19.63
C SER A 109 2.74 4.80 20.73
N SER A 110 1.53 5.28 20.39
CA SER A 110 0.56 5.81 21.35
C SER A 110 -0.63 4.88 21.61
N TRP A 111 -0.76 3.78 20.86
CA TRP A 111 -1.92 2.89 20.93
C TRP A 111 -1.61 1.60 21.68
N THR A 112 -1.19 1.78 22.93
CA THR A 112 -0.72 0.74 23.86
C THR A 112 -1.70 -0.42 24.10
N THR A 113 -3.00 -0.23 23.84
CA THR A 113 -4.01 -1.30 23.98
C THR A 113 -4.05 -2.27 22.80
N HIS A 114 -3.35 -1.95 21.70
CA HIS A 114 -3.31 -2.75 20.47
C HIS A 114 -1.88 -3.04 20.01
N PHE A 115 -0.94 -2.13 20.27
CA PHE A 115 0.48 -2.32 19.98
C PHE A 115 1.30 -2.22 21.25
N ASP A 116 2.26 -3.13 21.38
CA ASP A 116 3.37 -3.02 22.32
C ASP A 116 4.59 -2.53 21.53
N TYR A 117 5.13 -1.38 21.92
CA TYR A 117 6.28 -0.74 21.28
C TYR A 117 7.42 -0.63 22.29
N ASP A 118 8.41 -1.49 22.13
CA ASP A 118 9.65 -1.41 22.87
C ASP A 118 10.46 -0.21 22.36
N LYS A 119 10.78 0.72 23.26
CA LYS A 119 11.52 1.95 22.94
C LYS A 119 13.01 1.71 22.73
N ASP A 120 13.55 0.67 23.34
CA ASP A 120 14.98 0.37 23.38
C ASP A 120 15.37 -0.40 22.11
N SER A 121 14.68 -1.52 21.84
CA SER A 121 14.86 -2.27 20.58
C SER A 121 14.17 -1.62 19.37
N LYS A 122 13.25 -0.68 19.59
CA LYS A 122 12.38 -0.03 18.57
C LYS A 122 11.46 -1.01 17.85
N THR A 123 11.30 -2.22 18.37
CA THR A 123 10.45 -3.27 17.81
C THR A 123 8.99 -3.06 18.21
N VAL A 124 8.08 -3.60 17.40
CA VAL A 124 6.64 -3.50 17.59
C VAL A 124 6.04 -4.89 17.58
N ARG A 125 5.13 -5.13 18.51
CA ARG A 125 4.23 -6.28 18.53
C ARG A 125 2.78 -5.84 18.45
N TYR A 126 1.95 -6.56 17.72
CA TYR A 126 0.50 -6.37 17.74
C TYR A 126 -0.16 -7.36 18.70
N LEU A 127 -1.05 -6.87 19.54
CA LEU A 127 -1.60 -7.55 20.73
C LEU A 127 -3.00 -8.13 20.53
N LYS A 128 -3.51 -8.16 19.29
CA LYS A 128 -4.86 -8.62 18.92
C LYS A 128 -4.83 -9.65 17.79
N TRP A 129 -3.76 -10.44 17.75
CA TRP A 129 -3.62 -11.65 16.95
C TRP A 129 -3.49 -12.86 17.89
#